data_AF-A0AA88DH14-F1
#
_entry.id   AF-A0AA88DH14-F1
#
_cell.length_a   1.000
_cell.length_b   1.000
_cell.length_c   1.000
_cell.angle_alpha   90.00
_cell.angle_beta   90.00
_cell.angle_gamma   90.00
#
_symmetry.space_group_name_H-M   'P 1'
#
loop_
_entity.id
_entity.type
_entity.pdbx_description
1 polymer ?
#
loop_
_entity_poly.entity_id
_entity_poly.type
_entity_poly.pdbx_seq_one_letter_code
_entity_poly.pdbx_strand_id
1 'polypeptide(L)'
;MAVFGPAVFTMMVLNLLQLSELVNVEGYSDWIRLVAEFTLKSLQSWQWASSSVYYLLGLWSRLVTSVPYLKGDAPSLLDEFVPKITEGFITSRFNSVQAGLPDDLSENPLDNVELLQDQLDCFPYLCRFQYESSSLYIINIMEPILQTYTERARVQTADNGDLSVIEDKLAWIVHIVAAILKIKQCTGCSSESQEVLDAELSARVLQLINVTDSGQHCQRYGELSKQRLDRAILTFFQHFRKSYVGDQAMHSSKQLYARLSELLGLDDHLLMLNLIVRKIATNLKCYTESEEVIDHTLSLFLELASGSLKDFGVSGLDGLGNRRKCLGKVSALTLLGGLVGKKPLKF
;
A
#
# COMPACT_ATOMS: atom_id res chain seq x y z
N MET A 1 -23.21 13.97 -20.10
CA MET A 1 -22.87 15.00 -19.08
C MET A 1 -24.06 15.52 -18.25
N ALA A 2 -25.34 15.34 -18.63
CA ALA A 2 -26.46 15.97 -17.90
C ALA A 2 -27.08 15.16 -16.73
N VAL A 3 -26.67 13.90 -16.51
CA VAL A 3 -27.26 13.02 -15.46
C VAL A 3 -26.48 13.06 -14.13
N PHE A 4 -25.28 13.65 -14.12
CA PHE A 4 -24.35 13.59 -12.98
C PHE A 4 -24.53 14.73 -11.96
N GLY A 5 -25.15 15.86 -12.35
CA GLY A 5 -25.25 17.05 -11.50
C GLY A 5 -26.03 16.86 -10.19
N PRO A 6 -27.24 16.26 -10.20
CA PRO A 6 -28.04 16.12 -8.99
C PRO A 6 -27.43 15.12 -7.99
N ALA A 7 -26.91 13.98 -8.46
CA ALA A 7 -26.33 12.95 -7.60
C ALA A 7 -25.05 13.43 -6.91
N VAL A 8 -24.19 14.16 -7.63
CA VAL A 8 -22.97 14.77 -7.07
C VAL A 8 -23.31 15.87 -6.07
N PHE A 9 -24.32 16.70 -6.37
CA PHE A 9 -24.78 17.73 -5.43
C PHE A 9 -25.38 17.11 -4.15
N THR A 10 -26.14 16.01 -4.28
CA THR A 10 -26.68 15.29 -3.13
C THR A 10 -25.57 14.60 -2.32
N MET A 11 -24.56 14.00 -2.97
CA MET A 11 -23.35 13.47 -2.31
C MET A 11 -22.54 14.55 -1.60
N MET A 12 -22.47 15.76 -2.16
CA MET A 12 -21.74 16.90 -1.60
C MET A 12 -22.48 17.53 -0.42
N VAL A 13 -23.81 17.62 -0.47
CA VAL A 13 -24.65 18.08 0.65
C VAL A 13 -24.67 17.05 1.78
N LEU A 14 -24.73 15.76 1.47
CA LEU A 14 -24.59 14.67 2.46
C LEU A 14 -23.16 14.51 2.98
N ASN A 15 -22.18 15.17 2.36
CA ASN A 15 -20.84 15.25 2.94
C ASN A 15 -20.83 16.00 4.28
N LEU A 16 -21.83 16.87 4.48
CA LEU A 16 -21.93 17.76 5.64
C LEU A 16 -22.81 17.18 6.77
N LEU A 17 -23.55 16.09 6.54
CA LEU A 17 -24.46 15.51 7.52
C LEU A 17 -23.79 14.33 8.25
N GLN A 18 -23.90 14.32 9.57
CA GLN A 18 -23.39 13.23 10.40
C GLN A 18 -24.25 11.99 10.16
N LEU A 19 -23.66 10.79 10.04
CA LEU A 19 -24.39 9.54 9.80
C LEU A 19 -25.54 9.32 10.81
N SER A 20 -25.38 9.81 12.04
CA SER A 20 -26.42 9.81 13.07
C SER A 20 -27.70 10.56 12.70
N GLU A 21 -27.61 11.60 11.88
CA GLU A 21 -28.78 12.32 11.36
C GLU A 21 -29.35 11.61 10.15
N LEU A 22 -28.48 11.04 9.31
CA LEU A 22 -28.85 10.43 8.04
C LEU A 22 -29.65 9.12 8.20
N VAL A 23 -29.26 8.26 9.15
CA VAL A 23 -29.93 6.98 9.38
C VAL A 23 -31.38 7.17 9.87
N ASN A 24 -31.69 8.32 10.46
CA ASN A 24 -33.03 8.66 10.94
C ASN A 24 -33.93 9.29 9.86
N VAL A 25 -33.43 9.52 8.65
CA VAL A 25 -34.20 10.10 7.54
C VAL A 25 -35.02 9.01 6.84
N GLU A 26 -36.29 9.29 6.56
CA GLU A 26 -37.14 8.42 5.74
C GLU A 26 -36.51 8.18 4.35
N GLY A 27 -36.34 6.91 3.97
CA GLY A 27 -35.72 6.53 2.70
C GLY A 27 -34.21 6.31 2.74
N TYR A 28 -33.57 6.38 3.92
CA TYR A 28 -32.13 6.06 4.07
C TYR A 28 -31.75 4.71 3.46
N SER A 29 -32.54 3.66 3.71
CA SER A 29 -32.28 2.30 3.24
C SER A 29 -32.24 2.19 1.70
N ASP A 30 -33.14 2.89 1.02
CA ASP A 30 -33.19 2.89 -0.45
C ASP A 30 -32.06 3.75 -1.01
N TRP A 31 -31.77 4.89 -0.37
CA TRP A 31 -30.67 5.77 -0.74
C TRP A 31 -29.32 5.05 -0.65
N ILE A 32 -28.99 4.42 0.49
CA ILE A 32 -27.68 3.77 0.68
C ILE A 32 -27.49 2.60 -0.30
N ARG A 33 -28.56 1.86 -0.62
CA ARG A 33 -28.54 0.80 -1.64
C ARG A 33 -28.25 1.37 -3.03
N LEU A 34 -28.92 2.44 -3.44
CA LEU A 34 -28.68 3.09 -4.73
C LEU A 34 -27.27 3.65 -4.84
N VAL A 35 -26.74 4.23 -3.76
CA VAL A 35 -25.35 4.71 -3.70
C VAL A 35 -24.36 3.55 -3.80
N ALA A 36 -24.63 2.41 -3.14
CA ALA A 36 -23.79 1.22 -3.25
C ALA A 36 -23.78 0.67 -4.68
N GLU A 37 -24.94 0.50 -5.31
CA GLU A 37 -25.03 0.07 -6.71
C GLU A 37 -24.33 1.03 -7.66
N PHE A 38 -24.50 2.33 -7.48
CA PHE A 38 -23.82 3.36 -8.27
C PHE A 38 -22.29 3.28 -8.11
N THR A 39 -21.83 3.09 -6.87
CA THR A 39 -20.40 2.93 -6.56
C THR A 39 -19.82 1.71 -7.27
N LEU A 40 -20.47 0.54 -7.13
CA LEU A 40 -20.02 -0.71 -7.74
C LEU A 40 -19.97 -0.62 -9.27
N LYS A 41 -21.00 -0.05 -9.91
CA LYS A 41 -21.01 0.18 -11.37
C LYS A 41 -19.92 1.15 -11.82
N SER A 42 -19.65 2.19 -11.03
CA SER A 42 -18.58 3.16 -11.31
C SER A 42 -17.20 2.52 -11.22
N LEU A 43 -16.98 1.63 -10.24
CA LEU A 43 -15.74 0.87 -10.12
C LEU A 43 -15.52 -0.09 -11.29
N GLN A 44 -16.58 -0.74 -11.77
CA GLN A 44 -16.53 -1.59 -12.98
C GLN A 44 -16.23 -0.76 -14.24
N SER A 45 -16.73 0.47 -14.31
CA SER A 45 -16.54 1.41 -15.41
C SER A 45 -15.33 2.32 -15.19
N TRP A 46 -14.22 1.74 -14.72
CA TRP A 46 -13.03 2.49 -14.26
C TRP A 46 -12.44 3.46 -15.29
N GLN A 47 -12.57 3.14 -16.58
CA GLN A 47 -12.09 3.97 -17.69
C GLN A 47 -12.76 5.36 -17.73
N TRP A 48 -14.00 5.47 -17.29
CA TRP A 48 -14.82 6.68 -17.44
C TRP A 48 -15.11 7.37 -16.11
N ALA A 49 -14.78 6.72 -15.00
CA ALA A 49 -15.11 7.16 -13.65
C ALA A 49 -13.88 7.40 -12.76
N SER A 50 -12.65 7.39 -13.31
CA SER A 50 -11.40 7.48 -12.53
C SER A 50 -11.38 8.67 -11.55
N SER A 51 -11.82 9.85 -11.98
CA SER A 51 -11.93 11.05 -11.12
C SER A 51 -13.05 10.96 -10.08
N SER A 52 -14.09 10.16 -10.34
CA SER A 52 -15.22 9.96 -9.43
C SER A 52 -14.95 8.92 -8.34
N VAL A 53 -14.01 7.99 -8.56
CA VAL A 53 -13.64 6.95 -7.59
C VAL A 53 -13.20 7.57 -6.26
N TYR A 54 -12.39 8.63 -6.30
CA TYR A 54 -11.95 9.34 -5.09
C TYR A 54 -13.13 9.82 -4.24
N TYR A 55 -14.08 10.54 -4.84
CA TYR A 55 -15.24 11.09 -4.12
C TYR A 55 -16.17 9.99 -3.59
N LEU A 56 -16.31 8.89 -4.34
CA LEU A 56 -17.11 7.74 -3.92
C LEU A 56 -16.47 7.05 -2.71
N LEU A 57 -15.19 6.70 -2.77
CA LEU A 57 -14.48 6.10 -1.64
C LEU A 57 -14.43 7.04 -0.44
N GLY A 58 -14.28 8.34 -0.67
CA GLY A 58 -14.32 9.36 0.38
C GLY A 58 -15.68 9.45 1.08
N LEU A 59 -16.80 9.23 0.37
CA LEU A 59 -18.11 9.09 0.99
C LEU A 59 -18.14 7.88 1.92
N TRP A 60 -17.78 6.70 1.42
CA TRP A 60 -17.81 5.45 2.20
C TRP A 60 -16.87 5.49 3.40
N SER A 61 -15.69 6.08 3.26
CA SER A 61 -14.75 6.29 4.36
C SER A 61 -15.36 7.15 5.46
N ARG A 62 -16.06 8.24 5.12
CA ARG A 62 -16.76 9.09 6.10
C ARG A 62 -17.92 8.35 6.76
N LEU A 63 -18.70 7.57 6.02
CA LEU A 63 -19.77 6.74 6.58
C LEU A 63 -19.19 5.75 7.61
N VAL A 64 -18.18 4.97 7.24
CA VAL A 64 -17.52 3.99 8.12
C VAL A 64 -16.92 4.63 9.37
N THR A 65 -16.17 5.72 9.22
CA THR A 65 -15.51 6.41 10.35
C THR A 65 -16.51 7.09 11.28
N SER A 66 -17.73 7.35 10.82
CA SER A 66 -18.80 7.93 11.63
C SER A 66 -19.62 6.89 12.42
N VAL A 67 -19.48 5.59 12.14
CA VAL A 67 -20.21 4.51 12.82
C VAL A 67 -20.04 4.52 14.35
N PRO A 68 -18.85 4.75 14.92
CA PRO A 68 -18.68 4.81 16.38
C PRO A 68 -19.50 5.91 17.08
N TYR A 69 -20.00 6.89 16.31
CA TYR A 69 -20.81 8.00 16.82
C TYR A 69 -22.31 7.81 16.62
N LEU A 70 -22.75 6.70 15.98
CA LEU A 70 -24.15 6.34 15.90
C LEU A 70 -24.68 6.02 17.31
N LYS A 71 -25.72 6.73 17.72
CA LYS A 71 -26.44 6.48 18.97
C LYS A 71 -27.75 5.77 18.64
N GLY A 72 -27.96 4.58 19.19
CA GLY A 72 -29.18 3.77 19.03
C GLY A 72 -29.01 2.54 18.12
N ASP A 73 -30.08 1.74 18.01
CA ASP A 73 -30.12 0.46 17.26
C ASP A 73 -30.46 0.62 15.76
N ALA A 74 -30.34 1.83 15.22
CA ALA A 74 -30.75 2.07 13.84
C ALA A 74 -29.75 1.40 12.85
N PRO A 75 -30.22 0.56 11.91
CA PRO A 75 -29.34 -0.25 11.08
C PRO A 75 -28.59 0.61 10.06
N SER A 76 -27.26 0.65 10.17
CA SER A 76 -26.40 1.41 9.26
C SER A 76 -26.38 0.82 7.83
N LEU A 77 -26.67 -0.48 7.68
CA LEU A 77 -26.56 -1.26 6.44
C LEU A 77 -25.15 -1.29 5.81
N LEU A 78 -24.15 -0.70 6.47
CA LEU A 78 -22.78 -0.62 5.97
C LEU A 78 -22.11 -1.98 5.93
N ASP A 79 -22.47 -2.88 6.86
CA ASP A 79 -21.97 -4.26 6.91
C ASP A 79 -22.27 -5.08 5.66
N GLU A 80 -23.31 -4.71 4.91
CA GLU A 80 -23.66 -5.37 3.66
C GLU A 80 -22.87 -4.83 2.46
N PHE A 81 -22.66 -3.51 2.41
CA PHE A 81 -22.16 -2.82 1.21
C PHE A 81 -20.66 -2.55 1.22
N VAL A 82 -20.09 -2.20 2.38
CA VAL A 82 -18.66 -1.85 2.48
C VAL A 82 -17.77 -3.00 2.01
N PRO A 83 -17.98 -4.27 2.41
CA PRO A 83 -17.14 -5.38 1.94
C PRO A 83 -17.20 -5.55 0.42
N LYS A 84 -18.41 -5.49 -0.17
CA LYS A 84 -18.61 -5.59 -1.63
C LYS A 84 -17.88 -4.47 -2.38
N ILE A 85 -17.86 -3.26 -1.82
CA ILE A 85 -17.17 -2.11 -2.42
C ILE A 85 -15.65 -2.27 -2.30
N THR A 86 -15.15 -2.74 -1.15
CA THR A 86 -13.73 -3.05 -0.94
C THR A 86 -13.24 -4.06 -1.96
N GLU A 87 -13.94 -5.19 -2.10
CA GLU A 87 -13.63 -6.24 -3.07
C GLU A 87 -13.74 -5.74 -4.52
N GLY A 88 -14.80 -4.98 -4.81
CA GLY A 88 -15.04 -4.39 -6.13
C GLY A 88 -13.94 -3.41 -6.53
N PHE A 89 -13.41 -2.62 -5.59
CA PHE A 89 -12.30 -1.71 -5.86
C PHE A 89 -11.03 -2.48 -6.22
N ILE A 90 -10.62 -3.46 -5.40
CA ILE A 90 -9.42 -4.27 -5.65
C ILE A 90 -9.52 -4.97 -7.01
N THR A 91 -10.66 -5.62 -7.25
CA THR A 91 -10.93 -6.30 -8.53
C THR A 91 -10.88 -5.33 -9.71
N SER A 92 -11.39 -4.11 -9.56
CA SER A 92 -11.34 -3.10 -10.64
C SER A 92 -9.91 -2.73 -11.04
N ARG A 93 -9.00 -2.57 -10.06
CA ARG A 93 -7.58 -2.24 -10.34
C ARG A 93 -6.88 -3.39 -11.05
N PHE A 94 -7.25 -4.63 -10.72
CA PHE A 94 -6.65 -5.82 -11.33
C PHE A 94 -7.10 -6.01 -12.76
N ASN A 95 -8.38 -5.77 -13.01
CA ASN A 95 -8.95 -5.78 -14.36
C ASN A 95 -8.36 -4.64 -15.21
N SER A 96 -8.06 -3.48 -14.62
CA SER A 96 -7.44 -2.38 -15.38
C SER A 96 -6.02 -2.71 -15.84
N VAL A 97 -5.24 -3.44 -15.04
CA VAL A 97 -3.90 -3.93 -15.45
C VAL A 97 -4.03 -4.93 -16.61
N GLN A 98 -5.01 -5.84 -16.54
CA GLN A 98 -5.19 -6.89 -17.54
C GLN A 98 -5.78 -6.40 -18.86
N ALA A 99 -6.57 -5.34 -18.85
CA ALA A 99 -7.16 -4.77 -20.06
C ALA A 99 -6.14 -4.05 -20.96
N GLY A 100 -4.97 -3.69 -20.43
CA GLY A 100 -4.03 -2.77 -21.07
C GLY A 100 -4.59 -1.35 -21.12
N LEU A 101 -3.76 -0.34 -20.81
CA LEU A 101 -4.19 1.05 -20.98
C LEU A 101 -4.24 1.35 -22.49
N PRO A 102 -5.36 1.86 -23.04
CA PRO A 102 -5.37 2.33 -24.42
C PRO A 102 -4.38 3.51 -24.56
N ASP A 103 -3.57 3.42 -25.62
CA ASP A 103 -2.28 4.06 -25.86
C ASP A 103 -2.25 5.60 -25.97
N ASP A 104 -3.22 6.35 -25.42
CA ASP A 104 -3.19 7.82 -25.54
C ASP A 104 -4.04 8.65 -24.55
N LEU A 105 -4.88 8.06 -23.69
CA LEU A 105 -5.87 8.87 -22.93
C LEU A 105 -5.97 8.64 -21.42
N SER A 106 -5.23 7.68 -20.85
CA SER A 106 -5.27 7.44 -19.40
C SER A 106 -3.88 7.23 -18.81
N GLU A 107 -3.45 8.18 -17.99
CA GLU A 107 -2.29 8.06 -17.10
C GLU A 107 -2.39 6.78 -16.26
N ASN A 108 -1.33 5.97 -16.22
CA ASN A 108 -1.29 4.82 -15.32
C ASN A 108 -1.23 5.33 -13.87
N PRO A 109 -2.19 4.96 -12.98
CA PRO A 109 -2.13 5.43 -11.60
C PRO A 109 -0.86 4.99 -10.86
N LEU A 110 -0.21 3.88 -11.26
CA LEU A 110 1.05 3.45 -10.64
C LEU A 110 2.23 4.38 -10.96
N ASP A 111 2.15 5.15 -12.06
CA ASP A 111 3.18 6.12 -12.42
C ASP A 111 2.94 7.48 -11.75
N ASN A 112 1.68 7.82 -11.48
CA ASN A 112 1.28 9.07 -10.85
C ASN A 112 1.05 8.92 -9.34
N VAL A 113 2.05 9.34 -8.54
CA VAL A 113 2.02 9.25 -7.07
C VAL A 113 0.82 9.97 -6.46
N GLU A 114 0.47 11.17 -6.96
CA GLU A 114 -0.64 11.97 -6.43
C GLU A 114 -1.97 11.25 -6.67
N LEU A 115 -2.20 10.77 -7.90
CA LEU A 115 -3.41 10.03 -8.26
C LEU A 115 -3.53 8.71 -7.48
N LEU A 116 -2.43 7.99 -7.31
CA LEU A 116 -2.39 6.75 -6.51
C LEU A 116 -2.73 7.03 -5.05
N GLN A 117 -2.12 8.09 -4.49
CA GLN A 117 -2.34 8.47 -3.11
C GLN A 117 -3.78 8.90 -2.89
N ASP A 118 -4.37 9.70 -3.78
CA ASP A 118 -5.78 10.09 -3.70
C ASP A 118 -6.69 8.85 -3.67
N GLN A 119 -6.46 7.88 -4.57
CA GLN A 119 -7.26 6.65 -4.61
C GLN A 119 -7.12 5.80 -3.34
N LEU A 120 -5.95 5.81 -2.70
CA LEU A 120 -5.64 5.01 -1.53
C LEU A 120 -5.75 5.77 -0.19
N ASP A 121 -6.11 7.05 -0.18
CA ASP A 121 -6.20 7.82 1.06
C ASP A 121 -7.44 7.42 1.88
N CYS A 122 -8.57 7.20 1.19
CA CYS A 122 -9.84 6.82 1.81
C CYS A 122 -10.03 5.29 1.91
N PHE A 123 -9.42 4.53 1.01
CA PHE A 123 -9.62 3.08 0.90
C PHE A 123 -9.33 2.28 2.19
N PRO A 124 -8.28 2.56 2.97
CA PRO A 124 -7.92 1.68 4.08
C PRO A 124 -8.92 1.74 5.24
N TYR A 125 -9.71 2.81 5.35
CA TYR A 125 -10.81 2.87 6.31
C TYR A 125 -11.91 1.85 5.99
N LEU A 126 -12.22 1.63 4.70
CA LEU A 126 -13.17 0.61 4.27
C LEU A 126 -12.65 -0.80 4.59
N CYS A 127 -11.37 -1.08 4.32
CA CYS A 127 -10.73 -2.34 4.69
C CYS A 127 -10.82 -2.59 6.20
N ARG A 128 -10.51 -1.57 7.02
CA ARG A 128 -10.48 -1.70 8.48
C ARG A 128 -11.88 -1.82 9.12
N PHE A 129 -12.95 -1.46 8.41
CA PHE A 129 -14.32 -1.65 8.88
C PHE A 129 -14.64 -3.13 9.14
N GLN A 130 -14.24 -4.01 8.23
CA GLN A 130 -14.31 -5.46 8.39
C GLN A 130 -12.94 -6.06 8.11
N TYR A 131 -12.02 -5.85 9.05
CA TYR A 131 -10.60 -6.03 8.79
C TYR A 131 -10.19 -7.48 8.56
N GLU A 132 -10.76 -8.42 9.31
CA GLU A 132 -10.50 -9.85 9.15
C GLU A 132 -10.90 -10.34 7.75
N SER A 133 -12.15 -10.11 7.34
CA SER A 133 -12.66 -10.50 6.02
C SER A 133 -11.91 -9.82 4.88
N SER A 134 -11.63 -8.51 5.01
CA SER A 134 -10.88 -7.76 3.99
C SER A 134 -9.44 -8.25 3.85
N SER A 135 -8.77 -8.54 4.96
CA SER A 135 -7.39 -9.06 4.96
C SER A 135 -7.33 -10.44 4.33
N LEU A 136 -8.26 -11.33 4.69
CA LEU A 136 -8.34 -12.67 4.12
C LEU A 136 -8.58 -12.61 2.60
N TYR A 137 -9.44 -11.70 2.13
CA TYR A 137 -9.66 -11.49 0.71
C TYR A 137 -8.39 -11.02 -0.02
N ILE A 138 -7.67 -10.03 0.54
CA ILE A 138 -6.40 -9.55 -0.02
C ILE A 138 -5.38 -10.69 -0.11
N ILE A 139 -5.25 -11.49 0.95
CA ILE A 139 -4.33 -12.65 0.98
C ILE A 139 -4.72 -13.65 -0.11
N ASN A 140 -5.99 -14.03 -0.20
CA ASN A 140 -6.47 -15.02 -1.18
C ASN A 140 -6.26 -14.59 -2.63
N ILE A 141 -6.28 -13.28 -2.92
CA ILE A 141 -5.95 -12.76 -4.26
C ILE A 141 -4.44 -12.67 -4.48
N MET A 142 -3.68 -12.25 -3.46
CA MET A 142 -2.23 -12.07 -3.57
C MET A 142 -1.50 -13.40 -3.76
N GLU A 143 -1.90 -14.43 -3.01
CA GLU A 143 -1.21 -15.72 -2.93
C GLU A 143 -0.99 -16.40 -4.29
N PRO A 144 -2.00 -16.61 -5.15
CA PRO A 144 -1.79 -17.23 -6.46
C PRO A 144 -0.88 -16.41 -7.40
N ILE A 145 -0.92 -15.07 -7.28
CA ILE A 145 -0.09 -14.18 -8.08
C ILE A 145 1.37 -14.25 -7.62
N LEU A 146 1.59 -14.26 -6.30
CA LEU A 146 2.90 -14.42 -5.70
C LEU A 146 3.51 -15.80 -6.04
N GLN A 147 2.71 -16.86 -5.98
CA GLN A 147 3.15 -18.21 -6.37
C GLN A 147 3.60 -18.23 -7.84
N THR A 148 2.77 -17.71 -8.75
CA THR A 148 3.10 -17.63 -10.18
C THR A 148 4.38 -16.82 -10.42
N TYR A 149 4.53 -15.66 -9.77
CA TYR A 149 5.72 -14.83 -9.87
C TYR A 149 6.98 -15.55 -9.36
N THR A 150 6.84 -16.33 -8.29
CA THR A 150 7.93 -17.13 -7.70
C THR A 150 8.37 -18.28 -8.60
N GLU A 151 7.42 -18.96 -9.25
CA GLU A 151 7.72 -20.03 -10.21
C GLU A 151 8.44 -19.49 -11.44
N ARG A 152 7.97 -18.35 -11.97
CA ARG A 152 8.60 -17.67 -13.12
C ARG A 152 10.02 -17.18 -12.81
N ALA A 153 10.39 -16.97 -11.55
CA ALA A 153 11.78 -16.67 -11.19
C ALA A 153 12.74 -17.81 -11.57
N ARG A 154 12.27 -19.06 -11.53
CA ARG A 154 13.09 -20.28 -11.72
C ARG A 154 13.14 -20.75 -13.18
N VAL A 155 12.12 -20.42 -13.97
CA VAL A 155 11.97 -20.90 -15.35
C VAL A 155 12.29 -19.77 -16.31
N GLN A 156 13.34 -19.92 -17.13
CA GLN A 156 13.60 -18.98 -18.22
C GLN A 156 12.51 -19.12 -19.28
N THR A 157 11.54 -18.20 -19.27
CA THR A 157 10.50 -18.09 -20.30
C THR A 157 10.68 -16.81 -21.09
N ALA A 158 10.46 -16.86 -22.41
CA ALA A 158 10.60 -15.71 -23.32
C ALA A 158 9.40 -14.75 -23.28
N ASP A 159 8.31 -15.12 -22.60
CA ASP A 159 7.09 -14.30 -22.54
C ASP A 159 7.20 -13.24 -21.43
N ASN A 160 7.81 -12.10 -21.79
CA ASN A 160 7.99 -10.96 -20.89
C ASN A 160 6.68 -10.20 -20.61
N GLY A 161 5.65 -10.34 -21.45
CA GLY A 161 4.38 -9.61 -21.33
C GLY A 161 3.57 -10.07 -20.12
N ASP A 162 3.49 -11.38 -19.93
CA ASP A 162 2.86 -12.00 -18.75
C ASP A 162 3.48 -11.51 -17.43
N LEU A 163 4.81 -11.38 -17.39
CA LEU A 163 5.54 -10.93 -16.21
C LEU A 163 5.24 -9.48 -15.84
N SER A 164 5.15 -8.59 -16.84
CA SER A 164 4.82 -7.18 -16.59
C SER A 164 3.43 -7.01 -15.98
N VAL A 165 2.43 -7.78 -16.44
CA VAL A 165 1.08 -7.80 -15.86
C VAL A 165 1.10 -8.31 -14.42
N ILE A 166 1.88 -9.34 -14.12
CA ILE A 166 2.03 -9.88 -12.77
C ILE A 166 2.69 -8.84 -11.85
N GLU A 167 3.76 -8.19 -12.29
CA GLU A 167 4.47 -7.15 -11.56
C GLU A 167 3.56 -5.95 -11.23
N ASP A 168 2.76 -5.47 -12.20
CA ASP A 168 1.82 -4.38 -11.99
C ASP A 168 0.68 -4.77 -11.01
N LYS A 169 0.16 -6.00 -11.08
CA LYS A 169 -0.83 -6.50 -10.10
C LYS A 169 -0.25 -6.58 -8.69
N LEU A 170 0.99 -7.06 -8.57
CA LEU A 170 1.71 -7.09 -7.29
C LEU A 170 1.97 -5.68 -6.76
N ALA A 171 2.36 -4.72 -7.63
CA ALA A 171 2.57 -3.33 -7.25
C ALA A 171 1.31 -2.73 -6.63
N TRP A 172 0.14 -2.95 -7.24
CA TRP A 172 -1.15 -2.53 -6.69
C TRP A 172 -1.43 -3.11 -5.30
N ILE A 173 -1.27 -4.42 -5.12
CA ILE A 173 -1.50 -5.05 -3.81
C ILE A 173 -0.51 -4.53 -2.77
N VAL A 174 0.76 -4.38 -3.11
CA VAL A 174 1.76 -3.87 -2.17
C VAL A 174 1.42 -2.44 -1.75
N HIS A 175 0.98 -1.58 -2.67
CA HIS A 175 0.50 -0.24 -2.33
C HIS A 175 -0.76 -0.25 -1.46
N ILE A 176 -1.71 -1.15 -1.72
CA ILE A 176 -2.91 -1.33 -0.88
C ILE A 176 -2.50 -1.74 0.54
N VAL A 177 -1.64 -2.75 0.69
CA VAL A 177 -1.15 -3.20 2.00
C VAL A 177 -0.40 -2.05 2.70
N ALA A 178 0.46 -1.33 1.99
CA ALA A 178 1.19 -0.19 2.54
C ALA A 178 0.24 0.91 3.07
N ALA A 179 -0.84 1.20 2.33
CA ALA A 179 -1.86 2.17 2.74
C ALA A 179 -2.66 1.69 3.96
N ILE A 180 -2.94 0.39 4.08
CA ILE A 180 -3.56 -0.20 5.28
C ILE A 180 -2.67 -0.04 6.51
N LEU A 181 -1.36 -0.30 6.39
CA LEU A 181 -0.41 -0.16 7.49
C LEU A 181 -0.13 1.29 7.88
N LYS A 182 -0.37 2.25 6.97
CA LYS A 182 -0.25 3.69 7.24
C LYS A 182 -1.24 4.13 8.34
N ILE A 183 -2.42 3.52 8.40
CA ILE A 183 -3.47 3.87 9.39
C ILE A 183 -3.33 2.92 10.58
N LYS A 184 -2.98 3.39 11.77
CA LYS A 184 -2.75 2.50 12.92
C LYS A 184 -4.01 1.98 13.61
N GLN A 185 -5.15 2.69 13.52
CA GLN A 185 -6.27 2.44 14.44
C GLN A 185 -7.62 2.51 13.72
N CYS A 186 -8.46 1.51 14.01
CA CYS A 186 -9.90 1.59 13.82
C CYS A 186 -10.58 1.40 15.18
N THR A 187 -11.59 2.22 15.46
CA THR A 187 -12.34 2.20 16.71
C THR A 187 -13.10 0.87 16.86
N GLY A 188 -12.99 0.21 18.02
CA GLY A 188 -13.85 -0.93 18.38
C GLY A 188 -13.21 -2.34 18.31
N CYS A 189 -11.95 -2.49 17.91
CA CYS A 189 -11.24 -3.78 17.87
C CYS A 189 -9.99 -3.77 18.76
N SER A 190 -9.52 -4.93 19.24
CA SER A 190 -8.30 -4.99 20.06
C SER A 190 -7.06 -4.71 19.20
N SER A 191 -6.13 -3.90 19.71
CA SER A 191 -4.87 -3.59 19.01
C SER A 191 -4.08 -4.86 18.64
N GLU A 192 -4.14 -5.87 19.51
CA GLU A 192 -3.45 -7.15 19.33
C GLU A 192 -3.97 -7.93 18.12
N SER A 193 -5.28 -8.00 17.91
CA SER A 193 -5.86 -8.69 16.76
C SER A 193 -5.55 -7.98 15.43
N GLN A 194 -5.49 -6.65 15.44
CA GLN A 194 -5.11 -5.87 14.26
C GLN A 194 -3.64 -6.09 13.90
N GLU A 195 -2.75 -6.15 14.90
CA GLU A 195 -1.33 -6.45 14.70
C GLU A 195 -1.09 -7.82 14.06
N VAL A 196 -1.88 -8.84 14.43
CA VAL A 196 -1.79 -10.16 13.80
C VAL A 196 -2.18 -10.09 12.32
N LEU A 197 -3.28 -9.41 11.98
CA LEU A 197 -3.71 -9.23 10.58
C LEU A 197 -2.70 -8.39 9.78
N ASP A 198 -2.17 -7.32 10.37
CA ASP A 198 -1.10 -6.50 9.79
C ASP A 198 0.14 -7.35 9.49
N ALA A 199 0.49 -8.29 10.39
CA ALA A 199 1.59 -9.23 10.21
C ALA A 199 1.32 -10.24 9.08
N GLU A 200 0.10 -10.76 8.96
CA GLU A 200 -0.24 -11.69 7.86
C GLU A 200 -0.14 -11.02 6.49
N LEU A 201 -0.66 -9.80 6.35
CA LEU A 201 -0.52 -9.02 5.12
C LEU A 201 0.95 -8.69 4.83
N SER A 202 1.67 -8.21 5.85
CA SER A 202 3.09 -7.87 5.73
C SER A 202 3.94 -9.08 5.34
N ALA A 203 3.64 -10.26 5.86
CA ALA A 203 4.39 -11.47 5.57
C ALA A 203 4.41 -11.80 4.06
N ARG A 204 3.30 -11.55 3.35
CA ARG A 204 3.20 -11.87 1.92
C ARG A 204 4.00 -10.87 1.08
N VAL A 205 4.02 -9.61 1.49
CA VAL A 205 4.89 -8.58 0.89
C VAL A 205 6.37 -8.91 1.15
N LEU A 206 6.72 -9.35 2.35
CA LEU A 206 8.09 -9.74 2.70
C LEU A 206 8.55 -11.00 1.97
N GLN A 207 7.66 -11.98 1.76
CA GLN A 207 7.92 -13.14 0.89
C GLN A 207 8.19 -12.71 -0.55
N LEU A 208 7.38 -11.79 -1.08
CA LEU A 208 7.59 -11.21 -2.40
C LEU A 208 8.97 -10.56 -2.53
N ILE A 209 9.38 -9.75 -1.55
CA ILE A 209 10.69 -9.08 -1.55
C ILE A 209 11.85 -10.07 -1.67
N ASN A 210 11.76 -11.25 -1.06
CA ASN A 210 12.79 -12.29 -1.19
C ASN A 210 12.90 -12.87 -2.61
N VAL A 211 11.87 -12.71 -3.42
CA VAL A 211 11.79 -13.25 -4.78
C VAL A 211 12.05 -12.16 -5.83
N THR A 212 11.73 -10.89 -5.56
CA THR A 212 11.82 -9.79 -6.55
C THR A 212 13.20 -9.62 -7.16
N ASP A 213 14.26 -9.99 -6.43
CA ASP A 213 15.65 -9.85 -6.85
C ASP A 213 16.33 -11.22 -7.04
N SER A 214 15.56 -12.24 -7.46
CA SER A 214 16.05 -13.60 -7.67
C SER A 214 15.81 -14.11 -9.10
N GLY A 215 16.68 -15.02 -9.56
CA GLY A 215 16.49 -15.75 -10.82
C GLY A 215 16.35 -14.84 -12.05
N GLN A 216 15.36 -15.11 -12.90
CA GLN A 216 15.10 -14.32 -14.12
C GLN A 216 14.76 -12.86 -13.80
N HIS A 217 14.22 -12.57 -12.62
CA HIS A 217 13.79 -11.22 -12.23
C HIS A 217 14.96 -10.23 -12.12
N CYS A 218 16.19 -10.70 -11.86
CA CYS A 218 17.40 -9.88 -11.82
C CYS A 218 17.77 -9.25 -13.16
N GLN A 219 17.18 -9.72 -14.27
CA GLN A 219 17.47 -9.18 -15.60
C GLN A 219 16.49 -8.09 -16.02
N ARG A 220 15.47 -7.82 -15.19
CA ARG A 220 14.33 -6.96 -15.51
C ARG A 220 14.40 -5.57 -14.88
N TYR A 221 15.55 -5.15 -14.35
CA TYR A 221 15.71 -3.84 -13.68
C TYR A 221 15.36 -2.63 -14.58
N GLY A 222 15.50 -2.77 -15.89
CA GLY A 222 15.11 -1.76 -16.88
C GLY A 222 13.61 -1.71 -17.19
N GLU A 223 12.83 -2.72 -16.78
CA GLU A 223 11.40 -2.81 -17.07
C GLU A 223 10.59 -1.90 -16.16
N LEU A 224 9.69 -1.09 -16.73
CA LEU A 224 8.86 -0.14 -15.97
C LEU A 224 7.96 -0.85 -14.96
N SER A 225 7.37 -1.98 -15.32
CA SER A 225 6.52 -2.78 -14.42
C SER A 225 7.28 -3.25 -13.18
N LYS A 226 8.56 -3.64 -13.35
CA LYS A 226 9.42 -4.01 -12.22
C LYS A 226 9.76 -2.81 -11.36
N GLN A 227 10.06 -1.66 -11.97
CA GLN A 227 10.34 -0.42 -11.25
C GLN A 227 9.13 0.04 -10.41
N ARG A 228 7.91 -0.06 -10.94
CA ARG A 228 6.67 0.20 -10.19
C ARG A 228 6.52 -0.71 -8.98
N LEU A 229 6.75 -2.01 -9.15
CA LEU A 229 6.73 -2.97 -8.04
C LEU A 229 7.76 -2.61 -6.95
N ASP A 230 8.96 -2.21 -7.37
CA ASP A 230 10.01 -1.79 -6.44
C ASP A 230 9.66 -0.50 -5.70
N ARG A 231 9.05 0.49 -6.37
CA ARG A 231 8.51 1.69 -5.72
C ARG A 231 7.42 1.33 -4.70
N ALA A 232 6.54 0.40 -5.02
CA ALA A 232 5.53 -0.10 -4.09
C ALA A 232 6.15 -0.71 -2.83
N ILE A 233 7.19 -1.53 -2.99
CA ILE A 233 7.96 -2.13 -1.88
C ILE A 233 8.61 -1.05 -1.00
N LEU A 234 9.16 0.01 -1.60
CA LEU A 234 9.74 1.13 -0.85
C LEU A 234 8.67 1.87 -0.05
N THR A 235 7.49 2.14 -0.64
CA THR A 235 6.34 2.72 0.06
C THR A 235 5.86 1.83 1.22
N PHE A 236 5.80 0.51 1.02
CA PHE A 236 5.52 -0.44 2.07
C PHE A 236 6.50 -0.31 3.24
N PHE A 237 7.81 -0.30 2.97
CA PHE A 237 8.80 -0.16 4.02
C PHE A 237 8.71 1.18 4.76
N GLN A 238 8.41 2.29 4.07
CA GLN A 238 8.20 3.58 4.71
C GLN A 238 7.06 3.54 5.73
N HIS A 239 5.91 2.97 5.34
CA HIS A 239 4.75 2.87 6.23
C HIS A 239 4.94 1.83 7.32
N PHE A 240 5.45 0.64 6.99
CA PHE A 240 5.76 -0.40 7.96
C PHE A 240 6.73 0.10 9.04
N ARG A 241 7.80 0.81 8.65
CA ARG A 241 8.76 1.36 9.61
C ARG A 241 8.11 2.36 10.56
N LYS A 242 7.35 3.32 10.01
CA LYS A 242 6.62 4.33 10.80
C LYS A 242 5.66 3.65 11.78
N SER A 243 5.08 2.53 11.37
CA SER A 243 4.09 1.82 12.18
C SER A 243 4.68 0.87 13.23
N TYR A 244 5.74 0.11 12.93
CA TYR A 244 6.19 -1.02 13.77
C TYR A 244 7.68 -1.04 14.12
N VAL A 245 8.48 -0.09 13.63
CA VAL A 245 9.95 -0.07 13.86
C VAL A 245 10.41 1.18 14.61
N GLY A 246 9.74 2.33 14.46
CA GLY A 246 10.16 3.57 15.15
C GLY A 246 10.12 3.48 16.69
N ASP A 247 10.83 4.39 17.37
CA ASP A 247 11.10 4.36 18.83
C ASP A 247 9.87 4.11 19.72
N GLN A 248 8.70 4.65 19.35
CA GLN A 248 7.44 4.46 20.08
C GLN A 248 6.72 3.14 19.75
N ALA A 249 7.00 2.55 18.59
CA ALA A 249 6.36 1.34 18.07
C ALA A 249 7.04 0.04 18.58
N MET A 250 8.31 0.12 18.95
CA MET A 250 9.09 -1.03 19.41
C MET A 250 8.53 -1.70 20.68
N HIS A 251 7.84 -0.93 21.53
CA HIS A 251 7.25 -1.46 22.76
C HIS A 251 5.80 -1.97 22.60
N SER A 252 5.13 -1.62 21.50
CA SER A 252 3.72 -1.96 21.25
C SER A 252 3.52 -3.13 20.28
N SER A 253 4.45 -3.38 19.34
CA SER A 253 4.25 -4.30 18.20
C SER A 253 4.49 -5.80 18.50
N LYS A 254 4.21 -6.26 19.72
CA LYS A 254 4.62 -7.61 20.17
C LYS A 254 3.93 -8.72 19.38
N GLN A 255 2.62 -8.60 19.14
CA GLN A 255 1.86 -9.64 18.46
C GLN A 255 2.21 -9.71 16.98
N LEU A 256 2.52 -8.56 16.39
CA LEU A 256 3.00 -8.49 15.02
C LEU A 256 4.31 -9.27 14.82
N TYR A 257 5.34 -9.03 15.65
CA TYR A 257 6.61 -9.75 15.51
C TYR A 257 6.50 -11.23 15.93
N ALA A 258 5.64 -11.57 16.89
CA ALA A 258 5.35 -12.98 17.20
C ALA A 258 4.80 -13.71 15.96
N ARG A 259 3.83 -13.10 15.26
CA ARG A 259 3.26 -13.68 14.05
C ARG A 259 4.24 -13.71 12.88
N LEU A 260 5.07 -12.67 12.70
CA LEU A 260 6.11 -12.64 11.66
C LEU A 260 7.23 -13.66 11.93
N SER A 261 7.56 -13.92 13.19
CA SER A 261 8.48 -14.98 13.61
C SER A 261 7.96 -16.35 13.17
N GLU A 262 6.69 -16.66 13.43
CA GLU A 262 6.06 -17.92 13.02
C GLU A 262 6.05 -18.11 11.49
N LEU A 263 5.75 -17.03 10.74
CA LEU A 263 5.58 -17.11 9.29
C LEU A 263 6.90 -17.08 8.52
N LEU A 264 7.88 -16.29 8.97
CA LEU A 264 9.10 -15.97 8.21
C LEU A 264 10.39 -16.07 9.02
N GLY A 265 10.33 -16.35 10.32
CA GLY A 265 11.50 -16.29 11.21
C GLY A 265 12.00 -14.86 11.44
N LEU A 266 11.12 -13.86 11.33
CA LEU A 266 11.45 -12.46 11.60
C LEU A 266 11.04 -12.10 13.04
N ASP A 267 11.96 -12.38 13.96
CA ASP A 267 11.73 -12.28 15.40
C ASP A 267 11.64 -10.84 15.93
N ASP A 268 12.32 -9.90 15.27
CA ASP A 268 12.40 -8.52 15.75
C ASP A 268 12.60 -7.47 14.66
N HIS A 269 12.52 -6.22 15.10
CA HIS A 269 12.75 -5.03 14.31
C HIS A 269 14.17 -4.93 13.73
N LEU A 270 15.21 -5.56 14.33
CA LEU A 270 16.58 -5.51 13.79
C LEU A 270 16.67 -6.36 12.52
N LEU A 271 16.06 -7.54 12.53
CA LEU A 271 15.94 -8.37 11.33
C LEU A 271 15.15 -7.65 10.23
N MET A 272 14.09 -6.93 10.59
CA MET A 272 13.36 -6.08 9.65
C MET A 272 14.24 -4.96 9.08
N LEU A 273 14.98 -4.23 9.92
CA LEU A 273 15.92 -3.18 9.48
C LEU A 273 16.97 -3.74 8.52
N ASN A 274 17.49 -4.95 8.78
CA ASN A 274 18.43 -5.62 7.88
C ASN A 274 17.83 -5.91 6.51
N LEU A 275 16.55 -6.29 6.43
CA LEU A 275 15.84 -6.46 5.16
C LEU A 275 15.71 -5.12 4.41
N ILE A 276 15.32 -4.05 5.11
CA ILE A 276 15.19 -2.73 4.50
C ILE A 276 16.55 -2.26 3.96
N VAL A 277 17.61 -2.37 4.75
CA VAL A 277 18.97 -1.98 4.36
C VAL A 277 19.46 -2.82 3.16
N ARG A 278 19.19 -4.12 3.15
CA ARG A 278 19.53 -5.00 2.01
C ARG A 278 18.80 -4.58 0.75
N LYS A 279 17.51 -4.24 0.84
CA LYS A 279 16.73 -3.76 -0.30
C LYS A 279 17.26 -2.42 -0.82
N ILE A 280 17.55 -1.47 0.07
CA ILE A 280 18.18 -0.18 -0.29
C ILE A 280 19.50 -0.42 -1.05
N ALA A 281 20.37 -1.28 -0.53
CA ALA A 281 21.65 -1.59 -1.16
C ALA A 281 21.46 -2.22 -2.55
N THR A 282 20.52 -3.15 -2.68
CA THR A 282 20.17 -3.78 -3.97
C THR A 282 19.66 -2.74 -4.96
N ASN A 283 18.76 -1.85 -4.53
CA ASN A 283 18.17 -0.87 -5.41
C ASN A 283 19.19 0.16 -5.91
N LEU A 284 20.06 0.67 -5.02
CA LEU A 284 21.15 1.58 -5.38
C LEU A 284 22.16 0.94 -6.34
N LYS A 285 22.32 -0.39 -6.29
CA LYS A 285 23.23 -1.15 -7.15
C LYS A 285 22.62 -1.46 -8.52
N CYS A 286 21.34 -1.84 -8.57
CA CYS A 286 20.72 -2.44 -9.74
C CYS A 286 19.87 -1.44 -10.56
N TYR A 287 19.16 -0.51 -9.92
CA TYR A 287 18.27 0.45 -10.61
C TYR A 287 18.99 1.75 -10.99
N THR A 288 20.26 1.66 -11.42
CA THR A 288 21.09 2.86 -11.59
C THR A 288 20.58 3.86 -12.64
N GLU A 289 19.75 3.39 -13.57
CA GLU A 289 19.14 4.12 -14.69
C GLU A 289 17.76 4.69 -14.37
N SER A 290 17.10 4.25 -13.28
CA SER A 290 15.78 4.73 -12.87
C SER A 290 15.91 5.83 -11.83
N GLU A 291 15.73 7.09 -12.23
CA GLU A 291 15.80 8.23 -11.30
C GLU A 291 14.74 8.12 -10.20
N GLU A 292 13.53 7.68 -10.54
CA GLU A 292 12.42 7.57 -9.59
C GLU A 292 12.69 6.53 -8.48
N VAL A 293 13.14 5.32 -8.84
CA VAL A 293 13.45 4.28 -7.85
C VAL A 293 14.61 4.72 -6.96
N ILE A 294 15.62 5.38 -7.52
CA ILE A 294 16.76 5.88 -6.77
C ILE A 294 16.36 6.99 -5.81
N ASP A 295 15.57 7.97 -6.24
CA ASP A 295 15.11 9.07 -5.38
C ASP A 295 14.28 8.54 -4.20
N HIS A 296 13.34 7.63 -4.48
CA HIS A 296 12.52 6.98 -3.44
C HIS A 296 13.38 6.14 -2.48
N THR A 297 14.37 5.40 -3.00
CA THR A 297 15.32 4.62 -2.20
C THR A 297 16.14 5.53 -1.28
N LEU A 298 16.62 6.66 -1.78
CA LEU A 298 17.37 7.64 -1.00
C LEU A 298 16.49 8.31 0.06
N SER A 299 15.22 8.61 -0.26
CA SER A 299 14.26 9.12 0.74
C SER A 299 14.11 8.14 1.91
N LEU A 300 13.89 6.85 1.63
CA LEU A 300 13.79 5.82 2.66
C LEU A 300 15.09 5.72 3.47
N PHE A 301 16.26 5.77 2.81
CA PHE A 301 17.56 5.75 3.49
C PHE A 301 17.76 6.95 4.43
N LEU A 302 17.37 8.16 4.00
CA LEU A 302 17.43 9.36 4.84
C LEU A 302 16.46 9.25 6.03
N GLU A 303 15.27 8.70 5.83
CA GLU A 303 14.32 8.41 6.91
C GLU A 303 14.89 7.38 7.91
N LEU A 304 15.65 6.38 7.44
CA LEU A 304 16.40 5.46 8.30
C LEU A 304 17.44 6.19 9.15
N ALA A 305 18.30 6.96 8.49
CA ALA A 305 19.42 7.66 9.12
C ALA A 305 18.94 8.71 10.13
N SER A 306 17.88 9.44 9.82
CA SER A 306 17.31 10.48 10.70
C SER A 306 16.73 9.91 12.00
N GLY A 307 16.23 8.66 11.99
CA GLY A 307 15.83 7.95 13.20
C GLY A 307 17.04 7.57 14.07
N SER A 308 18.06 6.95 13.48
CA SER A 308 19.29 6.56 14.21
C SER A 308 20.13 7.76 14.69
N LEU A 309 20.06 8.92 14.04
CA LEU A 309 20.78 10.13 14.45
C LEU A 309 20.25 10.73 15.76
N LYS A 310 18.98 10.47 16.14
CA LYS A 310 18.47 10.84 17.46
C LYS A 310 19.09 10.01 18.57
N ASP A 311 19.37 8.73 18.33
CA ASP A 311 20.04 7.84 19.28
C ASP A 311 21.53 8.15 19.48
N PHE A 312 22.18 8.79 18.51
CA PHE A 312 23.61 9.12 18.55
C PHE A 312 23.94 10.58 18.91
N GLY A 313 22.94 11.42 19.21
CA GLY A 313 23.19 12.79 19.69
C GLY A 313 23.99 13.68 18.73
N VAL A 314 23.90 13.45 17.41
CA VAL A 314 24.63 14.25 16.41
C VAL A 314 23.69 15.30 15.80
N SER A 315 23.65 16.48 16.43
CA SER A 315 22.91 17.65 15.96
C SER A 315 23.71 18.46 14.93
N GLY A 316 23.85 17.94 13.71
CA GLY A 316 24.55 18.71 12.68
C GLY A 316 24.49 18.17 11.28
N LEU A 317 23.32 18.24 10.60
CA LEU A 317 23.24 18.17 9.14
C LEU A 317 22.07 19.01 8.56
N ASP A 318 21.86 20.23 9.06
CA ASP A 318 20.92 21.20 8.44
C ASP A 318 21.43 21.79 7.10
N GLY A 319 22.55 21.30 6.55
CA GLY A 319 23.22 21.86 5.38
C GLY A 319 23.09 21.08 4.06
N LEU A 320 22.41 19.92 4.02
CA LEU A 320 22.43 19.04 2.84
C LEU A 320 21.27 19.22 1.85
N GLY A 321 20.35 20.16 2.12
CA GLY A 321 19.17 20.42 1.28
C GLY A 321 19.47 20.75 -0.19
N ASN A 322 20.69 21.23 -0.49
CA ASN A 322 21.06 21.75 -1.83
C ASN A 322 22.05 20.90 -2.64
N ARG A 323 22.38 19.66 -2.23
CA ARG A 323 23.27 18.77 -3.03
C ARG A 323 22.68 17.38 -3.32
N ARG A 324 21.39 17.33 -3.70
CA ARG A 324 20.69 16.06 -4.03
C ARG A 324 21.31 15.27 -5.19
N LYS A 325 21.98 15.92 -6.16
CA LYS A 325 22.31 15.26 -7.44
C LYS A 325 23.70 14.60 -7.57
N CYS A 326 24.67 14.90 -6.70
CA CYS A 326 26.05 14.38 -6.89
C CYS A 326 26.66 13.65 -5.68
N LEU A 327 26.09 13.74 -4.47
CA LEU A 327 26.64 13.06 -3.29
C LEU A 327 25.86 11.82 -2.83
N GLY A 328 24.64 11.58 -3.33
CA GLY A 328 23.75 10.52 -2.83
C GLY A 328 24.29 9.10 -3.01
N LYS A 329 24.73 8.73 -4.21
CA LYS A 329 25.17 7.34 -4.50
C LYS A 329 26.46 6.95 -3.76
N VAL A 330 27.48 7.83 -3.75
CA VAL A 330 28.78 7.54 -3.13
C VAL A 330 28.71 7.62 -1.61
N SER A 331 28.02 8.61 -1.04
CA SER A 331 27.88 8.72 0.41
C SER A 331 26.97 7.64 0.99
N ALA A 332 25.88 7.24 0.31
CA ALA A 332 25.02 6.14 0.76
C ALA A 332 25.76 4.79 0.74
N LEU A 333 26.50 4.46 -0.32
CA LEU A 333 27.31 3.23 -0.37
C LEU A 333 28.43 3.24 0.69
N THR A 334 29.05 4.40 0.95
CA THR A 334 30.07 4.54 2.00
C THR A 334 29.48 4.39 3.41
N LEU A 335 28.31 4.99 3.67
CA LEU A 335 27.56 4.86 4.92
C LEU A 335 27.02 3.43 5.12
N LEU A 336 26.52 2.78 4.07
CA LEU A 336 26.12 1.38 4.09
C LEU A 336 27.32 0.47 4.37
N GLY A 337 28.48 0.75 3.79
CA GLY A 337 29.74 0.07 4.12
C GLY A 337 30.18 0.25 5.58
N GLY A 338 29.82 1.38 6.20
CA GLY A 338 30.01 1.63 7.63
C GLY A 338 29.02 0.89 8.54
N LEU A 339 27.74 0.82 8.14
CA LEU A 339 26.66 0.16 8.88
C LEU A 339 26.71 -1.37 8.79
N VAL A 340 27.15 -1.94 7.66
CA VAL A 340 27.21 -3.40 7.44
C VAL A 340 28.41 -4.05 8.15
N GLY A 341 29.35 -3.26 8.65
CA GLY A 341 30.55 -3.76 9.33
C GLY A 341 31.49 -4.51 8.37
N LYS A 342 32.79 -4.49 8.68
CA LYS A 342 33.82 -5.21 7.91
C LYS A 342 33.68 -6.73 8.07
N LYS A 343 32.67 -7.36 7.44
CA LYS A 343 32.72 -8.78 7.10
C LYS A 343 32.11 -8.96 5.70
N PRO A 344 32.82 -9.63 4.78
CA PRO A 344 32.29 -9.90 3.45
C PRO A 344 31.09 -10.84 3.57
N LEU A 345 29.93 -10.39 3.09
CA LEU A 345 28.81 -11.28 2.74
C LEU A 345 29.34 -12.24 1.68
N LYS A 346 29.48 -13.53 2.04
CA LYS A 346 29.65 -14.60 1.05
C LYS A 346 28.31 -14.76 0.32
N PHE A 347 28.38 -14.61 -1.00
CA PHE A 347 27.28 -14.86 -1.94
C PHE A 347 26.77 -16.29 -1.87
#